data_AF-A0A6I3B490-F1
#
_entry.id   AF-A0A6I3B490-F1
#
_cell.length_a   1.000
_cell.length_b   1.000
_cell.length_c   1.000
_cell.angle_alpha   90.00
_cell.angle_beta   90.00
_cell.angle_gamma   90.00
#
_symmetry.space_group_name_H-M   'P 1'
#
loop_
_entity.id
_entity.type
_entity.pdbx_description
1 polymer ?
#
loop_
_entity_poly.entity_id
_entity_poly.type
_entity_poly.pdbx_seq_one_letter_code
_entity_poly.pdbx_strand_id
1 'polypeptide(L)'
;MSTISFDEAALEQLQQQKSGRPWRKKPARFTVSVSLAVVIPALLVAALFLTSDIPVPILLVVIYLPLQLIASGIAAWATKGTRGIADSVIIVNAIGASLFSVVVLVSVIGSLVVRGLRALSPQFL
;
A
#
# COMPACT_ATOMS: atom_id res chain seq x y z
N MET A 1 -35.65 21.01 -26.85
CA MET A 1 -34.26 20.93 -27.35
C MET A 1 -33.55 22.15 -26.77
N SER A 2 -32.85 22.00 -25.63
CA SER A 2 -32.18 23.11 -24.93
C SER A 2 -30.82 23.30 -25.56
N THR A 3 -30.61 24.43 -26.24
CA THR A 3 -29.31 24.80 -26.78
C THR A 3 -28.46 25.32 -25.64
N ILE A 4 -27.38 24.60 -25.32
CA ILE A 4 -26.34 25.08 -24.40
C ILE A 4 -25.71 26.31 -25.08
N SER A 5 -26.08 27.52 -24.65
CA SER A 5 -25.40 28.73 -25.07
C SER A 5 -24.10 28.85 -24.28
N PHE A 6 -22.98 28.93 -24.98
CA PHE A 6 -21.71 29.28 -24.35
C PHE A 6 -21.78 30.75 -23.94
N ASP A 7 -21.81 30.99 -22.63
CA ASP A 7 -21.76 32.33 -22.06
C ASP A 7 -20.32 32.84 -22.11
N GLU A 8 -20.07 33.83 -22.96
CA GLU A 8 -18.74 34.40 -23.20
C GLU A 8 -18.14 35.03 -21.93
N ALA A 9 -19.00 35.56 -21.05
CA ALA A 9 -18.59 36.08 -19.75
C ALA A 9 -18.07 34.97 -18.81
N ALA A 10 -18.59 33.75 -18.92
CA ALA A 10 -18.12 32.61 -18.12
C ALA A 10 -16.74 32.12 -18.59
N LEU A 11 -16.40 32.27 -19.87
CA LEU A 11 -15.09 31.91 -20.40
C LEU A 11 -13.98 32.83 -19.86
N GLU A 12 -14.22 34.14 -19.78
CA GLU A 12 -13.26 35.08 -19.19
C GLU A 12 -12.99 34.76 -17.71
N GLN A 13 -14.04 34.38 -16.96
CA GLN A 13 -13.92 33.94 -15.56
C GLN A 13 -13.10 32.65 -15.41
N LEU A 14 -13.30 31.68 -16.30
CA LEU A 14 -12.54 30.43 -16.31
C LEU A 14 -11.06 30.64 -16.69
N GLN A 15 -10.77 31.59 -17.57
CA GLN A 15 -9.39 31.96 -17.92
C GLN A 15 -8.66 32.67 -16.77
N GLN A 16 -9.39 33.41 -15.93
CA GLN A 16 -8.84 34.04 -14.72
C GLN A 16 -8.65 33.05 -13.56
N GLN A 17 -9.26 31.86 -13.60
CA GLN A 17 -9.04 30.83 -12.59
C GLN A 17 -7.61 30.28 -12.69
N LYS A 18 -6.75 30.79 -11.82
CA LYS A 18 -5.40 30.25 -11.60
C LYS A 18 -5.53 28.75 -11.30
N SER A 19 -4.86 27.91 -12.11
CA SER A 19 -4.89 26.45 -11.99
C SER A 19 -4.41 26.00 -10.60
N GLY A 20 -5.35 25.94 -9.66
CA GLY A 20 -5.18 25.30 -8.38
C GLY A 20 -5.26 23.81 -8.60
N ARG A 21 -4.29 23.06 -8.08
CA ARG A 21 -4.34 21.59 -8.04
C ARG A 21 -4.81 21.19 -6.64
N PRO A 22 -6.13 21.26 -6.32
CA PRO A 22 -6.64 20.96 -4.98
C PRO A 22 -6.30 19.52 -4.55
N TRP A 23 -6.20 18.58 -5.50
CA TRP A 23 -5.75 17.21 -5.26
C TRP A 23 -4.29 17.08 -4.82
N ARG A 24 -3.47 18.12 -4.97
CA ARG A 24 -2.04 18.10 -4.60
C ARG A 24 -1.83 18.44 -3.12
N LYS A 25 -2.77 19.12 -2.47
CA LYS A 25 -2.68 19.45 -1.04
C LYS A 25 -3.22 18.29 -0.20
N LYS A 26 -2.38 17.29 0.06
CA LYS A 26 -2.70 16.24 1.04
C LYS A 26 -2.39 16.75 2.46
N PRO A 27 -3.31 16.66 3.43
CA PRO A 27 -3.04 17.09 4.79
C PRO A 27 -1.97 16.19 5.43
N ALA A 28 -1.01 16.76 6.16
CA ALA A 28 0.11 16.01 6.76
C ALA A 28 -0.35 14.83 7.65
N ARG A 29 -1.49 15.01 8.33
CA ARG A 29 -2.12 13.98 9.16
C ARG A 29 -2.55 12.74 8.37
N PHE A 30 -2.96 12.91 7.10
CA PHE A 30 -3.28 11.80 6.20
C PHE A 30 -2.04 10.98 5.86
N THR A 31 -0.94 11.65 5.51
CA THR A 31 0.33 10.98 5.20
C THR A 31 0.84 10.19 6.40
N VAL A 32 0.81 10.79 7.60
CA VAL A 32 1.27 10.12 8.83
C VAL A 32 0.43 8.88 9.14
N SER A 33 -0.91 8.94 9.05
CA SER A 33 -1.76 7.78 9.29
C SER A 33 -1.54 6.65 8.28
N VAL A 34 -1.35 6.98 7.00
CA VAL A 34 -1.03 5.99 5.96
C VAL A 34 0.34 5.36 6.21
N SER A 35 1.35 6.16 6.57
CA SER A 35 2.69 5.66 6.89
C SER A 35 2.68 4.71 8.09
N LEU A 36 1.98 5.06 9.17
CA LEU A 36 1.84 4.20 10.36
C LEU A 36 1.14 2.87 10.03
N ALA A 37 0.13 2.90 9.17
CA ALA A 37 -0.61 1.70 8.76
C ALA A 37 0.24 0.68 7.98
N VAL A 38 1.31 1.14 7.32
CA VAL A 38 2.25 0.28 6.58
C VAL A 38 3.42 -0.14 7.47
N VAL A 39 3.95 0.78 8.28
CA VAL A 39 5.14 0.54 9.10
C VAL A 39 4.85 -0.38 10.29
N ILE A 40 3.69 -0.24 10.94
CA ILE A 40 3.36 -1.06 12.13
C ILE A 40 3.27 -2.56 11.78
N PRO A 41 2.52 -3.01 10.75
CA PRO A 41 2.46 -4.42 10.39
C PRO A 41 3.82 -4.96 9.95
N ALA A 42 4.60 -4.15 9.23
CA ALA A 42 5.94 -4.53 8.79
C ALA A 42 6.91 -4.74 9.96
N LEU A 43 6.88 -3.84 10.95
CA LEU A 43 7.69 -3.97 12.17
C LEU A 43 7.29 -5.19 13.00
N LEU A 44 5.98 -5.46 13.13
CA LEU A 44 5.50 -6.64 13.86
C LEU A 44 5.98 -7.95 13.23
N VAL A 45 5.97 -8.02 11.90
CA VAL A 45 6.40 -9.22 11.18
C VAL A 45 7.91 -9.35 11.14
N ALA A 46 8.65 -8.24 11.04
CA ALA A 46 10.10 -8.23 11.22
C ALA A 46 10.49 -8.72 12.63
N ALA A 47 9.78 -8.26 13.67
CA ALA A 47 10.02 -8.72 15.03
C ALA A 47 9.74 -10.21 15.19
N LEU A 48 8.61 -10.71 14.69
CA LEU A 48 8.26 -12.14 14.75
C LEU A 48 9.24 -13.00 13.96
N PHE A 49 9.74 -12.53 12.82
CA PHE A 49 10.78 -13.23 12.06
C PHE A 49 12.09 -13.37 12.83
N LEU A 50 12.46 -12.35 13.61
CA LEU A 50 13.69 -12.38 14.43
C LEU A 50 13.55 -13.24 15.69
N THR A 51 12.34 -13.38 16.23
CA THR A 51 12.08 -14.10 17.49
C THR A 51 11.58 -15.54 17.30
N SER A 52 11.17 -15.92 16.10
CA SER A 52 10.48 -17.20 15.86
C SER A 52 11.03 -17.94 14.65
N ASP A 53 11.21 -19.26 14.77
CA ASP A 53 11.62 -20.16 13.68
C ASP A 53 10.48 -20.47 12.69
N ILE A 54 9.47 -19.59 12.59
CA ILE A 54 8.34 -19.79 11.69
C ILE A 54 8.86 -19.56 10.25
N PRO A 55 8.51 -20.45 9.30
CA PRO A 55 8.84 -20.24 7.90
C PRO A 55 8.31 -18.89 7.39
N VAL A 56 9.19 -18.12 6.74
CA VAL A 56 8.89 -16.78 6.18
C VAL A 56 7.59 -16.73 5.37
N PRO A 57 7.26 -17.72 4.50
CA PRO A 57 6.00 -17.69 3.75
C PRO A 57 4.76 -17.72 4.66
N ILE A 58 4.82 -18.44 5.78
CA ILE A 58 3.71 -18.56 6.74
C ILE A 58 3.53 -17.25 7.49
N LEU A 59 4.62 -16.64 7.97
CA LEU A 59 4.63 -15.30 8.56
C LEU A 59 3.98 -14.26 7.64
N LEU A 60 4.31 -14.30 6.35
CA LEU A 60 3.83 -13.35 5.36
C LEU A 60 2.34 -13.56 4.99
N VAL A 61 1.91 -14.79 4.78
CA VAL A 61 0.53 -15.05 4.33
C VAL A 61 -0.46 -15.09 5.49
N VAL A 62 -0.10 -15.70 6.62
CA VAL A 62 -1.02 -15.98 7.73
C VAL A 62 -1.03 -14.86 8.76
N ILE A 63 0.06 -14.09 8.88
CA ILE A 63 0.18 -13.05 9.92
C ILE A 63 0.21 -11.65 9.30
N TYR A 64 1.15 -11.40 8.38
CA TYR A 64 1.34 -10.07 7.79
C TYR A 64 0.11 -9.62 7.00
N LEU A 65 -0.38 -10.45 6.08
CA LEU A 65 -1.50 -10.11 5.21
C LEU A 65 -2.79 -9.75 5.98
N PRO A 66 -3.30 -10.56 6.94
CA PRO A 66 -4.49 -10.19 7.69
C PRO A 66 -4.27 -8.98 8.60
N LEU A 67 -3.10 -8.87 9.24
CA LEU A 67 -2.77 -7.69 10.06
C LEU A 67 -2.73 -6.42 9.21
N GLN A 68 -2.24 -6.51 7.97
CA GLN A 68 -2.20 -5.40 7.03
C GLN A 68 -3.60 -4.99 6.56
N LEU A 69 -4.51 -5.94 6.32
CA LEU A 69 -5.90 -5.62 6.02
C LEU A 69 -6.56 -4.87 7.17
N ILE A 70 -6.36 -5.31 8.42
CA ILE A 70 -6.91 -4.65 9.61
C ILE A 70 -6.32 -3.24 9.77
N ALA A 71 -4.99 -3.10 9.68
CA ALA A 71 -4.31 -1.82 9.79
C ALA A 71 -4.76 -0.83 8.69
N SER A 72 -4.96 -1.32 7.46
CA SER A 72 -5.48 -0.51 6.35
C SER A 72 -6.91 -0.04 6.59
N GLY A 73 -7.77 -0.91 7.14
CA GLY A 73 -9.15 -0.57 7.48
C GLY A 73 -9.23 0.50 8.57
N ILE A 74 -8.42 0.38 9.62
CA ILE A 74 -8.33 1.37 10.69
C ILE A 74 -7.82 2.71 10.17
N ALA A 75 -6.79 2.70 9.32
CA ALA A 75 -6.23 3.91 8.73
C ALA A 75 -7.21 4.61 7.78
N ALA A 76 -7.99 3.84 7.00
CA ALA A 76 -9.05 4.38 6.15
C ALA A 76 -10.19 5.01 6.96
N TRP A 77 -10.56 4.41 8.09
CA TRP A 77 -11.55 4.97 9.00
C TRP A 77 -11.07 6.28 9.64
N ALA A 78 -9.80 6.32 10.08
CA ALA A 78 -9.20 7.48 10.73
C ALA A 78 -8.94 8.70 9.81
N THR A 79 -8.80 8.48 8.50
CA THR A 79 -8.36 9.54 7.56
C THR A 79 -9.47 10.26 6.83
N LYS A 80 -10.58 9.60 6.51
CA LYS A 80 -11.55 10.14 5.54
C LYS A 80 -13.02 10.02 5.97
N GLY A 81 -13.30 9.48 7.16
CA GLY A 81 -14.66 9.24 7.65
C GLY A 81 -15.47 8.31 6.73
N THR A 82 -16.79 8.20 6.91
CA THR A 82 -17.68 7.23 6.21
C THR A 82 -17.73 7.39 4.68
N ARG A 83 -17.51 8.59 4.14
CA ARG A 83 -17.59 8.86 2.69
C ARG A 83 -16.32 8.56 1.90
N GLY A 84 -15.19 8.35 2.57
CA GLY A 84 -13.89 8.16 1.94
C GLY A 84 -13.19 6.84 2.26
N ILE A 85 -13.89 5.92 2.93
CA ILE A 85 -13.34 4.64 3.37
C ILE A 85 -12.88 3.82 2.15
N ALA A 86 -13.72 3.67 1.12
CA ALA A 86 -13.40 2.84 -0.04
C ALA A 86 -12.11 3.29 -0.74
N ASP A 87 -11.98 4.59 -1.02
CA ASP A 87 -10.81 5.16 -1.71
C ASP A 87 -9.53 5.06 -0.85
N SER A 88 -9.65 5.22 0.47
CA SER A 88 -8.53 5.10 1.40
C SER A 88 -8.10 3.65 1.62
N VAL A 89 -9.05 2.70 1.69
CA VAL A 89 -8.75 1.26 1.74
C VAL A 89 -8.02 0.83 0.47
N ILE A 90 -8.49 1.26 -0.71
CA ILE A 90 -7.86 0.91 -1.98
C ILE A 90 -6.41 1.39 -2.04
N ILE A 91 -6.13 2.66 -1.69
CA ILE A 91 -4.77 3.19 -1.81
C ILE A 91 -3.80 2.58 -0.80
N VAL A 92 -4.24 2.33 0.44
CA VAL A 92 -3.40 1.72 1.48
C VAL A 92 -3.16 0.24 1.16
N ASN A 93 -4.18 -0.47 0.68
CA ASN A 93 -4.04 -1.86 0.27
C ASN A 93 -3.16 -2.00 -1.00
N ALA A 94 -3.26 -1.07 -1.96
CA ALA A 94 -2.40 -1.07 -3.14
C ALA A 94 -0.93 -0.86 -2.78
N ILE A 95 -0.63 0.09 -1.89
CA ILE A 95 0.74 0.31 -1.38
C ILE A 95 1.22 -0.91 -0.59
N GLY A 96 0.36 -1.43 0.28
CA GLY A 96 0.66 -2.59 1.12
C GLY A 96 0.95 -3.86 0.31
N ALA A 97 0.10 -4.16 -0.67
CA ALA A 97 0.24 -5.29 -1.58
C ALA A 97 1.49 -5.16 -2.48
N SER A 98 1.82 -3.95 -2.93
CA SER A 98 3.04 -3.71 -3.71
C SER A 98 4.28 -4.00 -2.88
N LEU A 99 4.33 -3.53 -1.63
CA LEU A 99 5.43 -3.79 -0.72
C LEU A 99 5.51 -5.28 -0.36
N PHE A 100 4.37 -5.91 -0.07
CA PHE A 100 4.26 -7.35 0.17
C PHE A 100 4.81 -8.17 -0.98
N SER A 101 4.43 -7.84 -2.21
CA SER A 101 4.89 -8.54 -3.41
C SER A 101 6.42 -8.53 -3.52
N VAL A 102 7.06 -7.38 -3.29
CA VAL A 102 8.53 -7.27 -3.30
C VAL A 102 9.16 -8.16 -2.23
N VAL A 103 8.62 -8.14 -1.01
CA VAL A 103 9.14 -8.96 0.11
C VAL A 103 9.02 -10.45 -0.20
N VAL A 104 7.86 -10.88 -0.70
CA VAL A 104 7.64 -12.28 -1.12
C VAL A 104 8.58 -12.66 -2.27
N LEU A 105 8.75 -11.80 -3.27
CA LEU A 105 9.62 -12.05 -4.40
C LEU A 105 11.06 -12.30 -3.95
N VAL A 106 11.58 -11.43 -3.08
CA VAL A 106 12.93 -11.58 -2.50
C VAL A 106 13.02 -12.86 -1.69
N SER A 107 12.01 -13.17 -0.87
CA SER A 107 11.98 -14.40 -0.07
C SER A 107 11.97 -15.66 -0.94
N VAL A 108 11.17 -15.67 -2.02
CA VAL A 108 11.06 -16.82 -2.92
C VAL A 108 12.35 -16.99 -3.72
N ILE A 109 12.88 -15.92 -4.31
CA ILE A 109 14.15 -15.94 -5.04
C ILE A 109 15.28 -16.43 -4.13
N GLY A 110 15.41 -15.88 -2.92
CA GLY A 110 16.40 -16.34 -1.95
C GLY A 110 16.27 -17.82 -1.61
N SER A 111 15.03 -18.30 -1.40
CA SER A 111 14.78 -19.72 -1.14
C SER A 111 15.15 -20.62 -2.33
N LEU A 112 14.88 -20.17 -3.55
CA LEU A 112 15.23 -20.89 -4.79
C LEU A 112 16.74 -20.93 -5.00
N VAL A 113 17.45 -19.82 -4.74
CA VAL A 113 18.92 -19.77 -4.82
C VAL A 113 19.54 -20.76 -3.85
N VAL A 114 19.13 -20.77 -2.58
CA VAL A 114 19.67 -21.70 -1.58
C VAL A 114 19.39 -23.16 -1.97
N ARG A 115 18.17 -23.45 -2.44
CA ARG A 115 17.79 -24.80 -2.89
C ARG A 115 18.53 -25.20 -4.16
N GLY A 116 18.70 -24.29 -5.11
CA GLY A 116 19.44 -24.50 -6.35
C GLY A 116 20.93 -24.76 -6.09
N LEU A 117 21.57 -24.00 -5.21
CA LEU A 117 22.95 -24.22 -4.81
C LEU A 117 23.13 -25.56 -4.08
N ARG A 118 22.17 -25.97 -3.24
CA ARG A 118 22.17 -27.31 -2.62
C ARG A 118 21.98 -28.43 -3.64
N ALA A 119 21.16 -28.23 -4.67
CA ALA A 119 20.97 -29.20 -5.74
C ALA A 119 22.24 -29.36 -6.61
N LEU A 120 23.05 -28.31 -6.73
CA LEU A 120 24.36 -28.33 -7.38
C LEU A 120 25.48 -28.86 -6.49
N SER A 121 25.20 -29.18 -5.21
CA SER A 121 26.25 -29.62 -4.30
C SER A 121 26.79 -30.99 -4.71
N PRO A 122 28.11 -31.23 -4.54
CA PRO A 122 28.77 -32.46 -5.01
C PRO A 122 28.30 -33.75 -4.33
N GLN A 123 27.35 -33.70 -3.40
CA GLN A 123 26.75 -34.90 -2.79
C GLN A 123 25.77 -35.62 -3.72
N PHE A 124 25.38 -35.01 -4.84
CA PHE A 124 24.51 -35.58 -5.87
C PHE A 124 25.25 -35.94 -7.18
N LEU A 125 26.59 -35.81 -7.21
CA LEU A 125 27.49 -36.35 -8.24
C LEU A 125 28.27 -37.52 -7.64
#